data_AF-A0A843U4Y2-F1
#
_entry.id   AF-A0A843U4Y2-F1
#
_cell.length_a   1.000
_cell.length_b   1.000
_cell.length_c   1.000
_cell.angle_alpha   90.00
_cell.angle_beta   90.00
_cell.angle_gamma   90.00
#
_symmetry.space_group_name_H-M   'P 1'
#
loop_
_entity.id
_entity.type
_entity.pdbx_description
1 polymer ?
#
loop_
_entity_poly.entity_id
_entity_poly.type
_entity_poly.pdbx_seq_one_letter_code
_entity_poly.pdbx_strand_id
1 'polypeptide(L)'
;MSAFRRWRVLLVLKPFDVFPPRAAPELQEARSSFSAAAPSRCNNLKILRYLDDRCKVHKETIKFCQDVLQRRSLEWQPMLRNNLSEPIHDVDMVVTVGGDGTLLQASHFIDNRIPVLGVNSDPTQSKEVESFINEFDATRSTGYLCSARRENFEQVLDEILEGHKVPSEISRISVTLNDRTLPTFALNDILVAHPCPATVSRFSFSIKCQNQDPSSLLNCRSSGLRVSTAAGSTAAMLSAGGFSMPITSKDLQYMVREPISPKDMDTMHGLVKCNQSMHAMWYCKEGAIYVDGSHVIFQVQHGDTIEISSKAPTLKGKKCLHPQPRDGAPYPDPQPSRIPRERRPFESAELARARATLPTRRTHESTISTISLRLLNLLPRSRGRHHTSPSPMRGGLGRRRQHPP
;
A
#
# COMPACT_ATOMS: atom_id res chain seq x y z
N MET A 1 -22.81 36.56 -26.81
CA MET A 1 -21.48 35.93 -26.95
C MET A 1 -21.07 35.45 -25.57
N SER A 2 -21.26 34.15 -25.27
CA SER A 2 -20.70 33.56 -24.06
C SER A 2 -19.17 33.60 -24.20
N ALA A 3 -18.49 34.29 -23.29
CA ALA A 3 -17.03 34.22 -23.24
C ALA A 3 -16.65 32.75 -23.04
N PHE A 4 -16.02 32.14 -24.04
CA PHE A 4 -15.50 30.77 -23.92
C PHE A 4 -14.51 30.76 -22.75
N ARG A 5 -14.96 30.25 -21.60
CA ARG A 5 -14.10 30.05 -20.43
C ARG A 5 -13.00 29.09 -20.84
N ARG A 6 -11.76 29.59 -20.83
CA ARG A 6 -10.57 28.78 -21.08
C ARG A 6 -10.36 27.87 -19.88
N TRP A 7 -10.36 26.55 -20.09
CA TRP A 7 -10.12 25.59 -19.02
C TRP A 7 -8.69 25.70 -18.52
N ARG A 8 -8.50 25.64 -17.20
CA ARG A 8 -7.21 25.53 -16.53
C ARG A 8 -6.96 24.08 -16.12
N VAL A 9 -5.92 23.46 -16.65
CA VAL A 9 -5.60 22.04 -16.45
C VAL A 9 -4.25 21.88 -15.76
N LEU A 10 -4.22 21.17 -14.63
CA LEU A 10 -2.96 20.74 -14.02
C LEU A 10 -2.59 19.34 -14.55
N LEU A 11 -1.44 19.24 -15.21
CA LEU A 11 -0.91 17.98 -15.73
C LEU A 11 0.09 17.38 -14.73
N VAL A 12 -0.34 16.39 -13.95
CA VAL A 12 0.47 15.71 -12.94
C VAL A 12 1.21 14.52 -13.57
N LEU A 13 2.53 14.53 -13.49
CA LEU A 13 3.40 13.59 -14.18
C LEU A 13 4.10 12.65 -13.19
N LYS A 14 4.15 11.35 -13.53
CA LYS A 14 5.10 10.42 -12.90
C LYS A 14 6.54 10.82 -13.30
N PRO A 15 7.50 10.86 -12.36
CA PRO A 15 8.89 11.12 -12.68
C PRO A 15 9.53 9.95 -13.44
N PHE A 16 10.63 10.22 -14.13
CA PHE A 16 11.36 9.22 -14.93
C PHE A 16 12.28 8.34 -14.07
N ASP A 17 12.47 8.69 -12.80
CA ASP A 17 13.62 8.27 -11.99
C ASP A 17 13.39 6.99 -11.20
N VAL A 18 12.45 6.13 -11.63
CA VAL A 18 12.18 4.87 -10.93
C VAL A 18 13.40 3.92 -11.00
N PHE A 19 14.25 4.10 -12.01
CA PHE A 19 15.57 3.48 -12.09
C PHE A 19 16.55 4.50 -12.69
N PRO A 20 17.60 4.95 -11.97
CA PRO A 20 18.60 5.83 -12.56
C PRO A 20 19.24 5.10 -13.76
N PRO A 21 19.33 5.74 -14.94
CA PRO A 21 20.09 5.19 -16.07
C PRO A 21 21.51 4.88 -15.61
N ARG A 22 22.04 3.72 -16.02
CA ARG A 22 23.45 3.40 -15.79
C ARG A 22 24.29 4.50 -16.45
N ALA A 23 25.16 5.16 -15.70
CA ALA A 23 26.17 6.03 -16.30
C ALA A 23 26.94 5.21 -17.35
N ALA A 24 27.17 5.81 -18.52
CA ALA A 24 28.03 5.20 -19.54
C ALA A 24 29.40 4.85 -18.90
N PRO A 25 30.08 3.77 -19.35
CA PRO A 25 31.32 3.30 -18.74
C PRO A 25 32.46 4.33 -18.71
N GLU A 26 32.34 5.45 -19.42
CA GLU A 26 33.43 6.38 -19.69
C GLU A 26 33.74 7.37 -18.55
N LEU A 27 33.03 7.33 -17.42
CA LEU A 27 33.24 8.28 -16.31
C LEU A 27 33.60 7.62 -14.96
N GLN A 28 34.01 6.36 -14.94
CA GLN A 28 34.31 5.63 -13.70
C GLN A 28 35.80 5.27 -13.50
N GLU A 29 36.73 6.05 -14.08
CA GLU A 29 38.17 5.86 -13.87
C GLU A 29 38.84 6.81 -12.87
N ALA A 30 38.10 7.71 -12.21
CA ALA A 30 38.70 8.64 -11.25
C ALA A 30 37.99 8.57 -9.89
N ARG A 31 38.22 7.48 -9.13
CA ARG A 31 38.16 7.41 -7.65
C ARG A 31 38.50 5.98 -7.18
N SER A 32 39.81 5.68 -7.08
CA SER A 32 40.34 4.72 -6.11
C SER A 32 40.12 5.30 -4.70
N SER A 33 39.92 4.57 -3.60
CA SER A 33 40.49 3.29 -3.19
C SER A 33 39.65 2.70 -2.03
N PHE A 34 38.93 1.61 -2.28
CA PHE A 34 38.53 0.54 -1.33
C PHE A 34 37.76 -0.51 -2.16
N SER A 35 38.50 -1.34 -2.92
CA SER A 35 37.92 -2.35 -3.79
C SER A 35 37.61 -3.63 -3.00
N ALA A 36 36.49 -3.64 -2.29
CA ALA A 36 35.73 -4.88 -2.12
C ALA A 36 35.00 -5.13 -3.45
N ALA A 37 35.30 -6.23 -4.13
CA ALA A 37 34.67 -6.61 -5.39
C ALA A 37 33.16 -6.41 -5.29
N ALA A 38 32.62 -5.48 -6.08
CA ALA A 38 31.18 -5.29 -6.16
C ALA A 38 30.57 -6.64 -6.57
N PRO A 39 29.55 -7.16 -5.85
CA PRO A 39 28.93 -8.41 -6.23
C PRO A 39 28.45 -8.30 -7.67
N SER A 40 28.71 -9.32 -8.50
CA SER A 40 28.28 -9.40 -9.90
C SER A 40 26.78 -9.08 -9.99
N ARG A 41 26.47 -7.84 -10.38
CA ARG A 41 25.10 -7.32 -10.43
C ARG A 41 24.38 -7.92 -11.63
N CYS A 42 23.11 -8.30 -11.41
CA CYS A 42 22.19 -8.98 -12.33
C CYS A 42 22.58 -8.92 -13.83
N ASN A 43 23.02 -10.07 -14.36
CA ASN A 43 23.34 -10.25 -15.78
C ASN A 43 22.11 -10.38 -16.70
N ASN A 44 20.89 -10.14 -16.21
CA ASN A 44 19.69 -10.34 -17.02
C ASN A 44 19.39 -9.10 -17.89
N LEU A 45 20.19 -8.94 -18.96
CA LEU A 45 20.08 -7.86 -19.95
C LEU A 45 18.68 -7.73 -20.56
N LYS A 46 17.91 -8.83 -20.63
CA LYS A 46 16.53 -8.81 -21.12
C LYS A 46 15.60 -8.02 -20.20
N ILE A 47 15.68 -8.26 -18.88
CA ILE A 47 14.91 -7.50 -17.88
C ILE A 47 15.28 -6.02 -17.93
N LEU A 48 16.58 -5.70 -18.01
CA LEU A 48 17.04 -4.31 -18.09
C LEU A 48 16.49 -3.59 -19.33
N ARG A 49 16.60 -4.20 -20.51
CA ARG A 49 16.02 -3.64 -21.75
C ARG A 49 14.51 -3.48 -21.66
N TYR A 50 13.82 -4.41 -21.00
CA TYR A 50 12.39 -4.32 -20.76
C TYR A 50 12.03 -3.13 -19.86
N LEU A 51 12.78 -2.91 -18.76
CA LEU A 51 12.58 -1.75 -17.88
C LEU A 51 12.89 -0.42 -18.59
N ASP A 52 13.91 -0.37 -19.44
CA ASP A 52 14.24 0.81 -20.25
C ASP A 52 13.11 1.13 -21.25
N ASP A 53 12.52 0.12 -21.88
CA ASP A 53 11.38 0.28 -22.77
C ASP A 53 10.16 0.89 -22.05
N ARG A 54 9.87 0.47 -20.82
CA ARG A 54 8.82 1.08 -19.99
C ARG A 54 9.04 2.57 -19.76
N CYS A 55 10.29 2.98 -19.51
CA CYS A 55 10.63 4.39 -19.36
C CYS A 55 10.43 5.16 -20.68
N LYS A 56 10.79 4.55 -21.81
CA LYS A 56 10.58 5.12 -23.15
C LYS A 56 9.10 5.31 -23.47
N VAL A 57 8.27 4.27 -23.33
CA VAL A 57 6.81 4.33 -23.59
C VAL A 57 6.14 5.38 -22.70
N HIS A 58 6.56 5.48 -21.44
CA HIS A 58 6.09 6.52 -20.53
C HIS A 58 6.43 7.94 -21.02
N LYS A 59 7.68 8.19 -21.43
CA LYS A 59 8.13 9.48 -22.00
C LYS A 59 7.36 9.87 -23.25
N GLU A 60 7.18 8.92 -24.16
CA GLU A 60 6.42 9.12 -25.40
C GLU A 60 4.97 9.47 -25.10
N THR A 61 4.34 8.83 -24.10
CA THR A 61 2.98 9.15 -23.69
C THR A 61 2.88 10.54 -23.05
N ILE A 62 3.83 10.95 -22.21
CA ILE A 62 3.88 12.31 -21.66
C ILE A 62 3.93 13.34 -22.78
N LYS A 63 4.86 13.16 -23.73
CA LYS A 63 5.01 14.06 -24.88
C LYS A 63 3.71 14.13 -25.69
N PHE A 64 3.11 12.99 -25.99
CA PHE A 64 1.83 12.93 -26.71
C PHE A 64 0.72 13.71 -25.99
N CYS A 65 0.57 13.52 -24.67
CA CYS A 65 -0.43 14.26 -23.89
C CYS A 65 -0.18 15.77 -23.90
N GLN A 66 1.08 16.21 -23.79
CA GLN A 66 1.46 17.62 -23.87
C GLN A 66 1.14 18.20 -25.25
N ASP A 67 1.46 17.47 -26.33
CA ASP A 67 1.17 17.89 -27.70
C ASP A 67 -0.35 18.04 -27.93
N VAL A 68 -1.17 17.11 -27.40
CA VAL A 68 -2.63 17.20 -27.44
C VAL A 68 -3.12 18.45 -26.71
N LEU A 69 -2.65 18.69 -25.47
CA LEU A 69 -3.04 19.85 -24.68
C LEU A 69 -2.64 21.17 -25.35
N GLN A 70 -1.46 21.21 -25.98
CA GLN A 70 -0.96 22.38 -26.70
C GLN A 70 -1.80 22.72 -27.94
N ARG A 71 -2.34 21.70 -28.64
CA ARG A 71 -3.24 21.89 -29.79
C ARG A 71 -4.62 22.41 -29.41
N ARG A 72 -5.00 22.33 -28.13
CA ARG A 72 -6.30 22.77 -27.63
C ARG A 72 -6.18 24.18 -27.02
N SER A 73 -7.23 24.98 -27.15
CA SER A 73 -7.32 26.33 -26.56
C SER A 73 -7.55 26.28 -25.04
N LEU A 74 -6.62 25.67 -24.30
CA LEU A 74 -6.65 25.46 -22.85
C LEU A 74 -5.45 26.18 -22.21
N GLU A 75 -5.53 26.47 -20.92
CA GLU A 75 -4.38 26.82 -20.09
C GLU A 75 -3.95 25.56 -19.34
N TRP A 76 -2.66 25.21 -19.38
CA TRP A 76 -2.19 24.04 -18.67
C TRP A 76 -0.77 24.23 -18.13
N GLN A 77 -0.48 23.54 -17.04
CA GLN A 77 0.84 23.56 -16.41
C GLN A 77 1.26 22.13 -16.02
N PRO A 78 2.49 21.69 -16.36
CA PRO A 78 3.01 20.40 -15.92
C PRO A 78 3.56 20.48 -14.49
N MET A 79 3.33 19.43 -13.71
CA MET A 79 3.90 19.28 -12.37
C MET A 79 4.28 17.83 -12.12
N LEU A 80 5.48 17.58 -11.58
CA LEU A 80 5.83 16.24 -11.13
C LEU A 80 5.04 15.89 -9.88
N ARG A 81 4.52 14.66 -9.79
CA ARG A 81 3.74 14.21 -8.62
C ARG A 81 4.50 14.34 -7.29
N ASN A 82 5.84 14.22 -7.32
CA ASN A 82 6.69 14.36 -6.14
C ASN A 82 6.80 15.81 -5.65
N ASN A 83 6.42 16.78 -6.49
CA ASN A 83 6.44 18.20 -6.16
C ASN A 83 5.07 18.68 -5.63
N LEU A 84 4.08 17.78 -5.50
CA LEU A 84 2.82 18.09 -4.84
C LEU A 84 3.06 18.19 -3.33
N SER A 85 2.90 19.40 -2.80
CA SER A 85 3.03 19.69 -1.36
C SER A 85 1.81 20.39 -0.79
N GLU A 86 1.06 21.13 -1.61
CA GLU A 86 -0.10 21.92 -1.20
C GLU A 86 -1.39 21.41 -1.88
N PRO A 87 -2.56 21.64 -1.26
CA PRO A 87 -3.85 21.35 -1.88
C PRO A 87 -3.98 22.01 -3.26
N ILE A 88 -4.50 21.26 -4.23
CA ILE A 88 -4.73 21.75 -5.58
C ILE A 88 -6.03 22.55 -5.60
N HIS A 89 -5.92 23.82 -5.95
CA HIS A 89 -7.02 24.76 -6.15
C HIS A 89 -6.91 25.44 -7.53
N ASP A 90 -7.93 26.19 -7.92
CA ASP A 90 -7.91 27.08 -9.09
C ASP A 90 -7.65 26.40 -10.44
N VAL A 91 -8.05 25.14 -10.57
CA VAL A 91 -8.03 24.40 -11.83
C VAL A 91 -9.40 23.80 -12.11
N ASP A 92 -9.71 23.65 -13.39
CA ASP A 92 -10.97 23.06 -13.87
C ASP A 92 -10.85 21.53 -13.99
N MET A 93 -9.62 21.01 -14.09
CA MET A 93 -9.34 19.57 -14.14
C MET A 93 -7.89 19.27 -13.75
N VAL A 94 -7.69 18.08 -13.17
CA VAL A 94 -6.36 17.47 -13.06
C VAL A 94 -6.26 16.30 -14.05
N VAL A 95 -5.21 16.28 -14.85
CA VAL A 95 -4.87 15.14 -15.71
C VAL A 95 -3.62 14.48 -15.14
N THR A 96 -3.68 13.18 -14.84
CA THR A 96 -2.51 12.45 -14.32
C THR A 96 -1.95 11.53 -15.39
N VAL A 97 -0.66 11.59 -15.69
CA VAL A 97 0.01 10.70 -16.65
C VAL A 97 0.97 9.76 -15.93
N GLY A 98 0.64 8.47 -15.92
CA GLY A 98 1.36 7.47 -15.15
C GLY A 98 0.58 6.16 -15.04
N GLY A 99 0.40 5.65 -13.83
CA GLY A 99 -0.57 4.59 -13.55
C GLY A 99 -1.43 5.00 -12.35
N ASP A 100 -2.13 4.04 -11.75
CA ASP A 100 -3.02 4.30 -10.60
C ASP A 100 -2.30 5.02 -9.46
N GLY A 101 -1.03 4.68 -9.18
CA GLY A 101 -0.23 5.34 -8.14
C GLY A 101 -0.06 6.86 -8.32
N THR A 102 -0.01 7.35 -9.57
CA THR A 102 0.07 8.79 -9.83
C THR A 102 -1.28 9.46 -9.55
N LEU A 103 -2.38 8.79 -9.88
CA LEU A 103 -3.73 9.28 -9.57
C LEU A 103 -4.01 9.26 -8.06
N LEU A 104 -3.62 8.19 -7.37
CA LEU A 104 -3.73 8.08 -5.91
C LEU A 104 -3.03 9.24 -5.22
N GLN A 105 -1.77 9.50 -5.58
CA GLN A 105 -1.00 10.61 -5.00
C GLN A 105 -1.66 11.96 -5.29
N ALA A 106 -2.12 12.20 -6.52
CA ALA A 106 -2.84 13.44 -6.85
C ALA A 106 -4.13 13.58 -6.03
N SER A 107 -4.86 12.49 -5.80
CA SER A 107 -6.15 12.50 -5.08
C SER A 107 -6.06 12.96 -3.63
N HIS A 108 -4.87 12.89 -3.01
CA HIS A 108 -4.60 13.38 -1.66
C HIS A 108 -4.63 14.90 -1.56
N PHE A 109 -4.41 15.59 -2.68
CA PHE A 109 -4.37 17.06 -2.76
C PHE A 109 -5.64 17.64 -3.39
N ILE A 110 -6.60 16.80 -3.79
CA ILE A 110 -7.77 17.21 -4.58
C ILE A 110 -9.05 17.14 -3.73
N ASP A 111 -9.85 18.20 -3.80
CA ASP A 111 -11.16 18.25 -3.17
C ASP A 111 -12.27 17.57 -4.02
N ASN A 112 -13.52 17.67 -3.61
CA ASN A 112 -14.65 17.07 -4.32
C ASN A 112 -15.17 17.91 -5.51
N ARG A 113 -14.54 19.05 -5.83
CA ARG A 113 -14.98 19.95 -6.90
C ARG A 113 -14.25 19.66 -8.19
N ILE A 114 -12.95 19.37 -8.11
CA ILE A 114 -12.06 19.23 -9.25
C ILE A 114 -12.11 17.79 -9.81
N PRO A 115 -12.48 17.59 -11.09
CA PRO A 115 -12.42 16.28 -11.72
C PRO A 115 -10.99 15.84 -12.05
N VAL A 116 -10.76 14.53 -11.99
CA VAL A 116 -9.47 13.89 -12.28
C VAL A 116 -9.60 12.91 -13.44
N LEU A 117 -8.74 13.09 -14.44
CA LEU A 117 -8.59 12.20 -15.58
C LEU A 117 -7.25 11.46 -15.49
N GLY A 118 -7.30 10.16 -15.20
CA GLY A 118 -6.11 9.30 -15.24
C GLY A 118 -5.79 8.81 -16.65
N VAL A 119 -4.55 9.02 -17.08
CA VAL A 119 -3.95 8.48 -18.30
C VAL A 119 -2.93 7.41 -17.92
N ASN A 120 -3.23 6.16 -18.26
CA ASN A 120 -2.29 5.07 -18.11
C ASN A 120 -1.24 5.17 -19.21
N SER A 121 -0.02 5.54 -18.83
CA SER A 121 1.11 5.77 -19.73
C SER A 121 1.88 4.52 -20.10
N ASP A 122 1.68 3.43 -19.37
CA ASP A 122 2.43 2.18 -19.52
C ASP A 122 1.50 0.98 -19.26
N PRO A 123 0.44 0.80 -20.07
CA PRO A 123 -0.55 -0.25 -19.85
C PRO A 123 0.02 -1.64 -20.11
N THR A 124 -0.40 -2.63 -19.32
CA THR A 124 -0.04 -4.04 -19.56
C THR A 124 -0.46 -4.48 -20.96
N GLN A 125 0.47 -5.12 -21.68
CA GLN A 125 0.22 -5.70 -23.00
C GLN A 125 0.20 -7.22 -22.87
N SER A 126 -0.97 -7.85 -23.07
CA SER A 126 -1.12 -9.31 -22.87
C SER A 126 -0.13 -10.13 -23.70
N LYS A 127 0.16 -9.69 -24.93
CA LYS A 127 1.16 -10.34 -25.80
C LYS A 127 2.56 -10.35 -25.20
N GLU A 128 2.98 -9.27 -24.54
CA GLU A 128 4.29 -9.21 -23.86
C GLU A 128 4.31 -10.17 -22.67
N VAL A 129 3.25 -10.18 -21.87
CA VAL A 129 3.13 -11.08 -20.70
C VAL A 129 3.22 -12.55 -21.14
N GLU A 130 2.46 -12.94 -22.15
CA GLU A 130 2.49 -14.30 -22.71
C GLU A 130 3.88 -14.68 -23.23
N SER A 131 4.56 -13.74 -23.89
CA SER A 131 5.88 -13.98 -24.48
C SER A 131 6.99 -14.17 -23.44
N PHE A 132 6.89 -13.49 -22.29
CA PHE A 132 7.94 -13.46 -21.28
C PHE A 132 7.59 -14.19 -19.97
N ILE A 133 6.44 -14.85 -19.88
CA ILE A 133 5.92 -15.48 -18.64
C ILE A 133 6.92 -16.42 -17.94
N ASN A 134 7.75 -17.13 -18.71
CA ASN A 134 8.75 -18.07 -18.20
C ASN A 134 10.12 -17.43 -17.93
N GLU A 135 10.32 -16.19 -18.37
CA GLU A 135 11.60 -15.47 -18.24
C GLU A 135 11.57 -14.47 -17.07
N PHE A 136 10.51 -13.66 -16.97
CA PHE A 136 10.34 -12.67 -15.92
C PHE A 136 8.90 -12.11 -15.89
N ASP A 137 8.59 -11.33 -14.86
CA ASP A 137 7.31 -10.60 -14.78
C ASP A 137 7.28 -9.41 -15.75
N ALA A 138 6.66 -9.61 -16.91
CA ALA A 138 6.42 -8.57 -17.92
C ALA A 138 5.08 -7.83 -17.71
N THR A 139 4.47 -7.89 -16.52
CA THR A 139 3.28 -7.09 -16.26
C THR A 139 3.62 -5.61 -16.12
N ARG A 140 2.78 -4.75 -16.71
CA ARG A 140 2.88 -3.30 -16.58
C ARG A 140 1.74 -2.74 -15.73
N SER A 141 1.31 -1.50 -15.93
CA SER A 141 0.21 -0.93 -15.15
C SER A 141 -1.14 -1.45 -15.66
N THR A 142 -1.98 -1.95 -14.75
CA THR A 142 -3.38 -2.26 -15.06
C THR A 142 -4.19 -0.98 -15.34
N GLY A 143 -3.94 0.09 -14.59
CA GLY A 143 -4.61 1.39 -14.74
C GLY A 143 -6.09 1.33 -14.42
N TYR A 144 -6.46 0.70 -13.30
CA TYR A 144 -7.85 0.48 -12.91
C TYR A 144 -8.62 1.79 -12.65
N LEU A 145 -7.93 2.85 -12.25
CA LEU A 145 -8.47 4.19 -12.03
C LEU A 145 -8.25 5.12 -13.24
N CYS A 146 -7.39 4.72 -14.18
CA CYS A 146 -7.16 5.48 -15.41
C CYS A 146 -8.29 5.28 -16.42
N SER A 147 -8.81 6.38 -16.96
CA SER A 147 -9.87 6.37 -17.98
C SER A 147 -9.36 6.53 -19.41
N ALA A 148 -8.09 6.87 -19.56
CA ALA A 148 -7.45 7.05 -20.85
C ALA A 148 -6.11 6.32 -20.92
N ARG A 149 -5.65 6.11 -22.14
CA ARG A 149 -4.32 5.69 -22.54
C ARG A 149 -3.86 6.63 -23.65
N ARG A 150 -2.62 6.49 -24.10
CA ARG A 150 -2.10 7.30 -25.21
C ARG A 150 -3.01 7.26 -26.44
N GLU A 151 -3.58 6.09 -26.75
CA GLU A 151 -4.37 5.86 -27.97
C GLU A 151 -5.71 6.61 -27.99
N ASN A 152 -6.32 6.88 -26.83
CA ASN A 152 -7.65 7.48 -26.75
C ASN A 152 -7.71 8.77 -25.92
N PHE A 153 -6.57 9.26 -25.42
CA PHE A 153 -6.52 10.44 -24.57
C PHE A 153 -7.15 11.66 -25.24
N GLU A 154 -6.86 11.90 -26.52
CA GLU A 154 -7.40 13.04 -27.26
C GLU A 154 -8.93 13.00 -27.33
N GLN A 155 -9.51 11.87 -27.72
CA GLN A 155 -10.96 11.66 -27.74
C GLN A 155 -11.58 11.86 -26.35
N VAL A 156 -11.01 11.23 -25.31
CA VAL A 156 -11.58 11.32 -23.95
C VAL A 156 -11.51 12.75 -23.42
N LEU A 157 -10.45 13.49 -23.73
CA LEU A 157 -10.33 14.89 -23.36
C LEU A 157 -11.41 15.73 -24.04
N ASP A 158 -11.60 15.57 -25.36
CA ASP A 158 -12.61 16.31 -26.12
C ASP A 158 -14.03 16.05 -25.59
N GLU A 159 -14.37 14.78 -25.32
CA GLU A 159 -15.67 14.42 -24.72
C GLU A 159 -15.91 15.10 -23.35
N ILE A 160 -14.85 15.36 -22.57
CA ILE A 160 -14.98 16.06 -21.28
C ILE A 160 -15.13 17.57 -21.50
N LEU A 161 -14.32 18.16 -22.39
CA LEU A 161 -14.36 19.59 -22.68
C LEU A 161 -15.71 20.02 -23.27
N GLU A 162 -16.32 19.15 -24.07
CA GLU A 162 -17.66 19.34 -24.66
C GLU A 162 -18.80 19.04 -23.67
N GLY A 163 -18.51 18.48 -22.50
CA GLY A 163 -19.51 18.11 -21.50
C GLY A 163 -20.28 16.82 -21.81
N HIS A 164 -19.91 16.10 -22.87
CA HIS A 164 -20.49 14.80 -23.22
C HIS A 164 -20.15 13.69 -22.22
N LYS A 165 -19.16 13.92 -21.37
CA LYS A 165 -18.63 12.93 -20.44
C LYS A 165 -18.63 13.46 -19.00
N VAL A 166 -19.58 12.98 -18.19
CA VAL A 166 -19.69 13.35 -16.75
C VAL A 166 -18.80 12.51 -15.83
N PRO A 167 -18.03 13.09 -14.88
CA PRO A 167 -17.25 12.35 -13.89
C PRO A 167 -18.11 11.46 -12.99
N SER A 168 -17.56 10.33 -12.55
CA SER A 168 -18.15 9.48 -11.52
C SER A 168 -17.70 9.94 -10.14
N GLU A 169 -18.53 9.73 -9.13
CA GLU A 169 -18.14 9.93 -7.75
C GLU A 169 -17.48 8.66 -7.21
N ILE A 170 -16.25 8.80 -6.74
CA ILE A 170 -15.48 7.71 -6.14
C ILE A 170 -15.36 7.98 -4.64
N SER A 171 -15.80 7.03 -3.84
CA SER A 171 -15.75 7.09 -2.38
C SER A 171 -14.31 7.14 -1.88
N ARG A 172 -14.08 7.89 -0.80
CA ARG A 172 -12.80 7.91 -0.06
C ARG A 172 -13.01 7.53 1.40
N ILE A 173 -11.96 7.06 2.06
CA ILE A 173 -11.95 6.76 3.49
C ILE A 173 -11.60 8.03 4.26
N SER A 174 -12.45 8.38 5.23
CA SER A 174 -12.12 9.32 6.29
C SER A 174 -11.66 8.55 7.52
N VAL A 175 -10.60 9.04 8.15
CA VAL A 175 -10.08 8.50 9.41
C VAL A 175 -10.05 9.60 10.45
N THR A 176 -10.59 9.32 11.63
CA THR A 176 -10.52 10.19 12.80
C THR A 176 -9.68 9.49 13.86
N LEU A 177 -8.56 10.10 14.26
CA LEU A 177 -7.68 9.60 15.31
C LEU A 177 -7.86 10.47 16.55
N ASN A 178 -8.31 9.89 17.67
CA ASN A 178 -8.56 10.62 18.92
C ASN A 178 -9.39 11.89 18.71
N ASP A 179 -10.55 11.76 18.06
CA ASP A 179 -11.48 12.84 17.73
C ASP A 179 -10.94 13.91 16.76
N ARG A 180 -9.78 13.67 16.13
CA ARG A 180 -9.21 14.55 15.10
C ARG A 180 -9.19 13.86 13.74
N THR A 181 -9.93 14.42 12.79
CA THR A 181 -9.94 13.94 11.41
C THR A 181 -8.56 14.14 10.77
N LEU A 182 -8.01 13.07 10.20
CA LEU A 182 -6.75 13.14 9.46
C LEU A 182 -6.94 13.96 8.18
N PRO A 183 -5.93 14.75 7.75
CA PRO A 183 -6.07 15.67 6.63
C PRO A 183 -6.15 14.97 5.26
N THR A 184 -5.76 13.69 5.19
CA THR A 184 -5.69 12.93 3.94
C THR A 184 -6.76 11.85 3.90
N PHE A 185 -7.55 11.85 2.83
CA PHE A 185 -8.55 10.81 2.57
C PHE A 185 -7.96 9.71 1.69
N ALA A 186 -8.15 8.44 2.09
CA ALA A 186 -7.66 7.31 1.30
C ALA A 186 -8.59 7.02 0.11
N LEU A 187 -8.04 6.90 -1.09
CA LEU A 187 -8.81 6.51 -2.28
C LEU A 187 -8.91 5.00 -2.43
N ASN A 188 -7.84 4.25 -2.11
CA ASN A 188 -7.83 2.80 -2.14
C ASN A 188 -8.12 2.21 -0.77
N ASP A 189 -7.15 2.27 0.13
CA ASP A 189 -7.19 1.56 1.40
C ASP A 189 -6.33 2.23 2.47
N ILE A 190 -6.69 1.93 3.72
CA ILE A 190 -5.83 2.16 4.87
C ILE A 190 -5.37 0.81 5.44
N LEU A 191 -4.15 0.78 5.97
CA LEU A 191 -3.65 -0.31 6.79
C LEU A 191 -3.28 0.24 8.16
N VAL A 192 -3.94 -0.25 9.20
CA VAL A 192 -3.56 -0.01 10.60
C VAL A 192 -2.74 -1.20 11.07
N ALA A 193 -1.45 -0.99 11.32
CA ALA A 193 -0.54 -2.07 11.69
C ALA A 193 0.63 -1.58 12.54
N HIS A 194 1.31 -2.53 13.18
CA HIS A 194 2.62 -2.28 13.76
C HIS A 194 3.64 -1.96 12.64
N PRO A 195 4.52 -0.94 12.77
CA PRO A 195 5.45 -0.57 11.70
C PRO A 195 6.45 -1.67 11.33
N CYS A 196 6.89 -2.45 12.31
CA CYS A 196 7.68 -3.65 12.08
C CYS A 196 6.76 -4.83 11.68
N PRO A 197 6.88 -5.39 10.45
CA PRO A 197 6.02 -6.48 9.97
C PRO A 197 6.23 -7.79 10.75
N ALA A 198 7.35 -7.94 11.46
CA ALA A 198 7.63 -9.11 12.31
C ALA A 198 6.99 -9.01 13.70
N THR A 199 6.22 -7.95 13.99
CA THR A 199 5.60 -7.72 15.30
C THR A 199 4.08 -7.76 15.21
N VAL A 200 3.46 -8.38 16.21
CA VAL A 200 2.00 -8.53 16.30
C VAL A 200 1.31 -7.20 16.61
N SER A 201 0.30 -6.88 15.81
CA SER A 201 -0.65 -5.81 16.09
C SER A 201 -1.72 -6.30 17.06
N ARG A 202 -2.01 -5.51 18.11
CA ARG A 202 -3.09 -5.78 19.06
C ARG A 202 -4.06 -4.62 19.03
N PHE A 203 -5.32 -4.92 18.72
CA PHE A 203 -6.39 -3.94 18.64
C PHE A 203 -7.74 -4.62 18.88
N SER A 204 -8.76 -3.82 19.12
CA SER A 204 -10.15 -4.28 19.02
C SER A 204 -10.95 -3.37 18.14
N PHE A 205 -12.03 -3.85 17.53
CA PHE A 205 -12.93 -2.99 16.79
C PHE A 205 -14.39 -3.41 16.93
N SER A 206 -15.29 -2.46 16.63
CA SER A 206 -16.73 -2.65 16.49
C SER A 206 -17.24 -1.80 15.34
N ILE A 207 -18.37 -2.19 14.76
CA ILE A 207 -19.05 -1.43 13.72
C ILE A 207 -20.27 -0.76 14.38
N LYS A 208 -20.35 0.55 14.26
CA LYS A 208 -21.45 1.37 14.80
C LYS A 208 -22.34 1.85 13.67
N CYS A 209 -23.64 1.82 13.91
CA CYS A 209 -24.64 2.50 13.08
C CYS A 209 -25.20 3.67 13.88
N GLN A 210 -25.53 4.80 13.24
CA GLN A 210 -25.89 6.04 13.94
C GLN A 210 -27.09 5.92 14.91
N ASN A 211 -27.92 4.88 14.79
CA ASN A 211 -29.15 4.70 15.58
C ASN A 211 -29.32 3.26 16.12
N GLN A 212 -28.26 2.49 16.26
CA GLN A 212 -28.32 1.12 16.79
C GLN A 212 -27.16 0.86 17.74
N ASP A 213 -27.32 -0.16 18.58
CA ASP A 213 -26.23 -0.64 19.41
C ASP A 213 -25.05 -1.07 18.53
N PRO A 214 -23.80 -0.81 18.98
CA PRO A 214 -22.61 -1.29 18.29
C PRO A 214 -22.65 -2.80 18.09
N SER A 215 -22.06 -3.28 17.00
CA SER A 215 -21.75 -4.70 16.87
C SER A 215 -20.88 -5.17 18.04
N SER A 216 -20.90 -6.47 18.31
CA SER A 216 -20.01 -7.09 19.29
C SER A 216 -18.56 -6.65 19.09
N LEU A 217 -17.89 -6.30 20.19
CA LEU A 217 -16.49 -5.91 20.19
C LEU A 217 -15.60 -7.12 19.86
N LEU A 218 -14.82 -7.00 18.79
CA LEU A 218 -13.88 -8.03 18.35
C LEU A 218 -12.47 -7.67 18.81
N ASN A 219 -11.83 -8.58 19.55
CA ASN A 219 -10.44 -8.43 19.99
C ASN A 219 -9.53 -9.22 19.04
N CYS A 220 -8.52 -8.55 18.50
CA CYS A 220 -7.68 -9.09 17.44
C CYS A 220 -6.19 -9.02 17.80
N ARG A 221 -5.49 -10.10 17.45
CA ARG A 221 -4.03 -10.18 17.37
C ARG A 221 -3.71 -10.59 15.94
N SER A 222 -3.00 -9.76 15.18
CA SER A 222 -2.85 -9.99 13.74
C SER A 222 -1.65 -9.22 13.16
N SER A 223 -1.42 -9.29 11.84
CA SER A 223 -0.45 -8.42 11.16
C SER A 223 -1.02 -7.03 10.79
N GLY A 224 -2.27 -6.76 11.16
CA GLY A 224 -2.93 -5.47 11.01
C GLY A 224 -4.40 -5.58 10.59
N LEU A 225 -5.02 -4.42 10.42
CA LEU A 225 -6.38 -4.24 9.92
C LEU A 225 -6.33 -3.40 8.64
N ARG A 226 -6.79 -3.99 7.53
CA ARG A 226 -6.95 -3.27 6.25
C ARG A 226 -8.40 -2.86 6.08
N VAL A 227 -8.66 -1.62 5.68
CA VAL A 227 -9.99 -1.16 5.26
C VAL A 227 -9.88 -0.50 3.90
N SER A 228 -10.72 -0.90 2.95
CA SER A 228 -10.65 -0.52 1.54
C SER A 228 -11.96 0.07 1.06
N THR A 229 -11.87 1.08 0.18
CA THR A 229 -12.98 1.54 -0.65
C THR A 229 -13.27 0.54 -1.77
N ALA A 230 -14.28 0.84 -2.59
CA ALA A 230 -14.51 0.13 -3.85
C ALA A 230 -13.38 0.30 -4.86
N ALA A 231 -12.73 1.47 -4.92
CA ALA A 231 -11.57 1.69 -5.79
C ALA A 231 -10.38 0.82 -5.37
N GLY A 232 -10.13 0.67 -4.07
CA GLY A 232 -9.09 -0.21 -3.54
C GLY A 232 -9.42 -1.70 -3.55
N SER A 233 -10.69 -2.06 -3.79
CA SER A 233 -11.17 -3.45 -3.72
C SER A 233 -10.50 -4.38 -4.73
N THR A 234 -9.97 -3.84 -5.83
CA THR A 234 -9.22 -4.60 -6.85
C THR A 234 -7.70 -4.51 -6.69
N ALA A 235 -7.22 -3.83 -5.65
CA ALA A 235 -5.80 -3.66 -5.34
C ALA A 235 -5.38 -4.60 -4.20
N ALA A 236 -4.73 -4.07 -3.16
CA ALA A 236 -4.21 -4.86 -2.04
C ALA A 236 -5.31 -5.65 -1.29
N MET A 237 -6.57 -5.21 -1.34
CA MET A 237 -7.70 -5.94 -0.77
C MET A 237 -7.97 -7.24 -1.53
N LEU A 238 -8.03 -7.21 -2.87
CA LEU A 238 -8.21 -8.41 -3.70
C LEU A 238 -7.06 -9.40 -3.50
N SER A 239 -5.82 -8.90 -3.48
CA SER A 239 -4.64 -9.75 -3.25
C SER A 239 -4.63 -10.42 -1.89
N ALA A 240 -5.29 -9.83 -0.89
CA ALA A 240 -5.41 -10.40 0.45
C ALA A 240 -6.54 -11.44 0.59
N GLY A 241 -7.30 -11.70 -0.48
CA GLY A 241 -8.45 -12.60 -0.47
C GLY A 241 -9.80 -11.90 -0.33
N GLY A 242 -9.82 -10.55 -0.44
CA GLY A 242 -11.05 -9.77 -0.53
C GLY A 242 -11.77 -9.96 -1.87
N PHE A 243 -12.86 -9.22 -2.06
CA PHE A 243 -13.65 -9.24 -3.30
C PHE A 243 -13.75 -7.86 -3.96
N SER A 244 -13.91 -7.85 -5.29
CA SER A 244 -14.14 -6.61 -6.03
C SER A 244 -15.52 -6.02 -5.70
N MET A 245 -15.60 -4.71 -5.55
CA MET A 245 -16.84 -3.97 -5.34
C MET A 245 -17.13 -3.06 -6.55
N PRO A 246 -18.41 -2.71 -6.83
CA PRO A 246 -18.74 -1.70 -7.83
C PRO A 246 -18.08 -0.37 -7.48
N ILE A 247 -17.40 0.27 -8.43
CA ILE A 247 -16.59 1.49 -8.19
C ILE A 247 -17.38 2.64 -7.55
N THR A 248 -18.69 2.68 -7.79
CA THR A 248 -19.65 3.67 -7.26
C THR A 248 -20.15 3.34 -5.85
N SER A 249 -19.79 2.19 -5.29
CA SER A 249 -20.20 1.79 -3.95
C SER A 249 -19.62 2.74 -2.90
N LYS A 250 -20.45 3.03 -1.89
CA LYS A 250 -20.09 3.81 -0.70
C LYS A 250 -19.80 2.92 0.51
N ASP A 251 -19.91 1.61 0.35
CA ASP A 251 -19.51 0.65 1.37
C ASP A 251 -17.99 0.52 1.40
N LEU A 252 -17.45 0.22 2.57
CA LEU A 252 -16.05 -0.17 2.75
C LEU A 252 -15.97 -1.67 2.99
N GLN A 253 -14.85 -2.27 2.62
CA GLN A 253 -14.52 -3.65 2.94
C GLN A 253 -13.38 -3.65 3.96
N TYR A 254 -13.50 -4.43 5.03
CA TYR A 254 -12.44 -4.56 6.03
C TYR A 254 -11.90 -5.98 6.08
N MET A 255 -10.62 -6.14 6.39
CA MET A 255 -9.97 -7.44 6.57
C MET A 255 -8.90 -7.37 7.65
N VAL A 256 -9.03 -8.20 8.67
CA VAL A 256 -7.98 -8.49 9.64
C VAL A 256 -6.96 -9.41 8.98
N ARG A 257 -5.71 -8.96 8.85
CA ARG A 257 -4.65 -9.70 8.17
C ARG A 257 -4.01 -10.73 9.10
N GLU A 258 -3.98 -12.00 8.68
CA GLU A 258 -3.31 -13.10 9.41
C GLU A 258 -3.71 -13.17 10.91
N PRO A 259 -5.02 -13.30 11.22
CA PRO A 259 -5.48 -13.32 12.60
C PRO A 259 -4.91 -14.51 13.37
N ILE A 260 -4.42 -14.26 14.58
CA ILE A 260 -3.86 -15.26 15.49
C ILE A 260 -4.99 -15.78 16.40
N SER A 261 -5.36 -17.05 16.21
CA SER A 261 -6.40 -17.73 17.00
C SER A 261 -7.70 -16.92 17.13
N PRO A 262 -8.32 -16.48 16.01
CA PRO A 262 -9.58 -15.77 16.08
C PRO A 262 -10.68 -16.69 16.62
N LYS A 263 -11.60 -16.11 17.40
CA LYS A 263 -12.75 -16.85 17.93
C LYS A 263 -13.72 -17.26 16.82
N ASP A 264 -13.85 -16.39 15.82
CA ASP A 264 -14.71 -16.58 14.65
C ASP A 264 -14.00 -16.00 13.42
N MET A 265 -13.69 -16.84 12.45
CA MET A 265 -13.02 -16.44 11.21
C MET A 265 -13.90 -15.57 10.33
N ASP A 266 -15.21 -15.78 10.34
CA ASP A 266 -16.14 -15.10 9.45
C ASP A 266 -16.31 -13.62 9.84
N THR A 267 -15.95 -13.27 11.08
CA THR A 267 -15.92 -11.88 11.57
C THR A 267 -14.63 -11.13 11.25
N MET A 268 -13.63 -11.79 10.67
CA MET A 268 -12.33 -11.17 10.36
C MET A 268 -12.34 -10.45 9.01
N HIS A 269 -13.40 -10.59 8.21
CA HIS A 269 -13.58 -9.94 6.92
C HIS A 269 -15.04 -9.60 6.71
N GLY A 270 -15.34 -8.37 6.33
CA GLY A 270 -16.72 -7.98 6.07
C GLY A 270 -16.85 -6.60 5.46
N LEU A 271 -18.08 -6.06 5.55
CA LEU A 271 -18.43 -4.75 5.03
C LEU A 271 -18.72 -3.77 6.16
N VAL A 272 -18.34 -2.51 5.96
CA VAL A 272 -18.84 -1.35 6.71
C VAL A 272 -19.74 -0.58 5.76
N LYS A 273 -21.04 -0.51 6.07
CA LYS A 273 -22.03 0.17 5.22
C LYS A 273 -21.84 1.68 5.24
N CYS A 274 -22.32 2.37 4.21
CA CYS A 274 -22.17 3.83 4.08
C CYS A 274 -22.75 4.67 5.24
N ASN A 275 -23.71 4.12 5.99
CA ASN A 275 -24.29 4.73 7.20
C ASN A 275 -23.62 4.26 8.50
N GLN A 276 -22.57 3.45 8.41
CA GLN A 276 -21.83 2.90 9.53
C GLN A 276 -20.42 3.51 9.64
N SER A 277 -19.82 3.36 10.80
CA SER A 277 -18.41 3.64 11.07
C SER A 277 -17.78 2.47 11.81
N MET A 278 -16.53 2.18 11.52
CA MET A 278 -15.73 1.24 12.29
C MET A 278 -14.97 2.01 13.36
N HIS A 279 -15.10 1.59 14.61
CA HIS A 279 -14.36 2.13 15.74
C HIS A 279 -13.36 1.09 16.22
N ALA A 280 -12.07 1.39 16.06
CA ALA A 280 -10.97 0.57 16.53
C ALA A 280 -10.25 1.22 17.72
N MET A 281 -9.75 0.40 18.63
CA MET A 281 -8.88 0.81 19.74
C MET A 281 -7.54 0.10 19.60
N TRP A 282 -6.45 0.85 19.68
CA TRP A 282 -5.09 0.32 19.52
C TRP A 282 -4.44 0.01 20.87
N TYR A 283 -3.80 -1.16 20.99
CA TYR A 283 -3.23 -1.63 22.26
C TYR A 283 -1.71 -1.84 22.24
N CYS A 284 -1.04 -1.68 21.09
CA CYS A 284 0.43 -1.72 21.07
C CYS A 284 1.02 -0.36 21.44
N LYS A 285 2.26 -0.36 21.96
CA LYS A 285 3.01 0.87 22.26
C LYS A 285 3.14 1.78 21.03
N GLU A 286 3.41 1.16 19.88
CA GLU A 286 3.63 1.82 18.60
C GLU A 286 2.69 1.20 17.56
N GLY A 287 2.26 2.00 16.60
CA GLY A 287 1.34 1.66 15.52
C GLY A 287 1.38 2.73 14.44
N ALA A 288 0.95 2.37 13.24
CA ALA A 288 0.88 3.30 12.13
C ALA A 288 -0.38 3.05 11.28
N ILE A 289 -0.96 4.14 10.79
CA ILE A 289 -2.00 4.16 9.76
C ILE A 289 -1.32 4.55 8.45
N TYR A 290 -1.25 3.60 7.54
CA TYR A 290 -0.74 3.78 6.18
C TYR A 290 -1.91 4.11 5.27
N VAL A 291 -1.87 5.27 4.60
CA VAL A 291 -2.93 5.74 3.69
C VAL A 291 -2.46 5.58 2.25
N ASP A 292 -3.16 4.74 1.47
CA ASP A 292 -2.85 4.42 0.06
C ASP A 292 -1.40 4.00 -0.21
N GLY A 293 -0.76 3.34 0.76
CA GLY A 293 0.62 2.86 0.67
C GLY A 293 1.54 3.49 1.72
N SER A 294 2.82 3.65 1.38
CA SER A 294 3.87 4.02 2.34
C SER A 294 4.19 5.52 2.38
N HIS A 295 3.54 6.34 1.57
CA HIS A 295 3.90 7.76 1.43
C HIS A 295 3.22 8.66 2.47
N VAL A 296 2.03 8.28 2.93
CA VAL A 296 1.25 9.02 3.93
C VAL A 296 1.07 8.11 5.14
N ILE A 297 1.70 8.49 6.26
CA ILE A 297 1.73 7.68 7.48
C ILE A 297 1.37 8.55 8.68
N PHE A 298 0.45 8.06 9.50
CA PHE A 298 0.11 8.66 10.80
C PHE A 298 0.46 7.70 11.92
N GLN A 299 1.14 8.18 12.95
CA GLN A 299 1.53 7.35 14.11
C GLN A 299 0.33 7.15 15.04
N VAL A 300 0.27 5.97 15.66
CA VAL A 300 -0.73 5.55 16.63
C VAL A 300 0.00 4.98 17.84
N GLN A 301 -0.51 5.27 19.04
CA GLN A 301 0.05 4.83 20.30
C GLN A 301 -0.98 4.05 21.12
N HIS A 302 -0.50 3.40 22.16
CA HIS A 302 -1.34 2.63 23.06
C HIS A 302 -2.47 3.48 23.63
N GLY A 303 -3.71 3.00 23.48
CA GLY A 303 -4.92 3.67 23.96
C GLY A 303 -5.61 4.55 22.91
N ASP A 304 -4.98 4.79 21.75
CA ASP A 304 -5.58 5.61 20.70
C ASP A 304 -6.86 4.96 20.12
N THR A 305 -7.81 5.82 19.78
CA THR A 305 -9.06 5.46 19.13
C THR A 305 -9.05 5.89 17.67
N ILE A 306 -9.52 5.00 16.79
CA ILE A 306 -9.52 5.20 15.35
C ILE A 306 -10.94 4.98 14.85
N GLU A 307 -11.58 6.01 14.33
CA GLU A 307 -12.84 5.90 13.59
C GLU A 307 -12.56 5.89 12.09
N ILE A 308 -13.15 4.94 11.37
CA ILE A 308 -12.99 4.74 9.93
C ILE A 308 -14.38 4.76 9.29
N SER A 309 -14.60 5.62 8.30
CA SER A 309 -15.88 5.73 7.60
C SER A 309 -15.72 6.17 6.14
N SER A 310 -16.76 6.00 5.34
CA SER A 310 -16.82 6.50 3.95
C SER A 310 -17.41 7.92 3.83
N LYS A 311 -17.38 8.70 4.92
CA LYS A 311 -17.94 10.07 4.99
C LYS A 311 -17.02 11.15 4.41
N ALA A 312 -15.84 10.78 3.91
CA ALA A 312 -14.96 11.73 3.23
C ALA A 312 -15.65 12.32 1.99
N PRO A 313 -15.34 13.57 1.60
CA PRO A 313 -15.77 14.11 0.32
C PRO A 313 -15.34 13.19 -0.82
N THR A 314 -16.23 12.88 -1.76
CA THR A 314 -15.93 12.00 -2.89
C THR A 314 -14.91 12.62 -3.84
N LEU A 315 -14.16 11.79 -4.57
CA LEU A 315 -13.33 12.24 -5.68
C LEU A 315 -14.15 12.19 -6.98
N LYS A 316 -14.11 13.25 -7.78
CA LYS A 316 -14.68 13.24 -9.13
C LYS A 316 -13.71 12.59 -10.11
N GLY A 317 -13.73 11.27 -10.19
CA GLY A 317 -12.90 10.53 -11.15
C GLY A 317 -13.74 10.00 -12.30
N LYS A 318 -13.18 9.93 -13.50
CA LYS A 318 -13.82 9.10 -14.53
C LYS A 318 -13.36 7.66 -14.43
N LYS A 319 -14.32 6.75 -14.57
CA LYS A 319 -14.08 5.39 -15.05
C LYS A 319 -15.03 5.13 -16.22
N CYS A 320 -14.51 4.72 -17.37
CA CYS A 320 -15.35 4.06 -18.37
C CYS A 320 -15.83 2.75 -17.74
N LEU A 321 -17.12 2.67 -17.41
CA LEU A 321 -17.75 1.42 -16.96
C LEU A 321 -17.61 0.41 -18.10
N HIS A 322 -16.69 -0.55 -17.97
CA HIS A 322 -16.90 -1.84 -18.62
C HIS A 322 -18.14 -2.47 -17.99
N PRO A 323 -18.98 -3.19 -18.76
CA PRO A 323 -20.22 -3.75 -18.23
C PRO A 323 -19.90 -4.69 -17.06
N GLN A 324 -20.38 -4.30 -15.87
CA GLN A 324 -20.38 -5.11 -14.65
C GLN A 324 -21.76 -5.80 -14.53
N PRO A 325 -21.88 -6.86 -13.72
CA PRO A 325 -23.14 -7.58 -13.52
C PRO A 325 -24.23 -6.63 -12.99
N ARG A 326 -25.49 -6.93 -13.34
CA ARG A 326 -26.68 -6.11 -13.04
C ARG A 326 -26.74 -5.65 -11.58
N ASP A 327 -27.13 -4.39 -11.39
CA ASP A 327 -27.45 -3.80 -10.10
C ASP A 327 -28.43 -4.69 -9.32
N GLY A 328 -28.09 -5.02 -8.06
CA GLY A 328 -28.96 -5.77 -7.15
C GLY A 328 -28.52 -7.20 -6.82
N ALA A 329 -27.42 -7.71 -7.38
CA ALA A 329 -26.83 -8.94 -6.87
C ALA A 329 -26.23 -8.68 -5.47
N PRO A 330 -26.56 -9.48 -4.43
CA PRO A 330 -25.88 -9.39 -3.15
C PRO A 330 -24.38 -9.57 -3.37
N TYR A 331 -23.55 -8.83 -2.61
CA TYR A 331 -22.12 -9.10 -2.59
C TYR A 331 -21.90 -10.59 -2.32
N PRO A 332 -20.95 -11.25 -3.00
CA PRO A 332 -20.62 -12.62 -2.63
C PRO A 332 -20.30 -12.62 -1.13
N ASP A 333 -20.94 -13.53 -0.39
CA ASP A 333 -20.61 -13.72 1.02
C ASP A 333 -19.09 -13.86 1.13
N PRO A 334 -18.43 -13.21 2.10
CA PRO A 334 -17.01 -13.39 2.35
C PRO A 334 -16.77 -14.88 2.63
N GLN A 335 -16.43 -15.64 1.58
CA GLN A 335 -16.15 -17.05 1.72
C GLN A 335 -14.87 -17.15 2.55
N PRO A 336 -14.85 -17.92 3.64
CA PRO A 336 -13.63 -18.14 4.39
C PRO A 336 -12.60 -18.67 3.40
N SER A 337 -11.45 -17.98 3.33
CA SER A 337 -10.35 -18.36 2.47
C SER A 337 -10.03 -19.83 2.73
N ARG A 338 -10.47 -20.73 1.85
CA ARG A 338 -9.90 -22.07 1.78
C ARG A 338 -8.48 -21.84 1.29
N ILE A 339 -7.55 -21.72 2.24
CA ILE A 339 -6.15 -22.00 1.99
C ILE A 339 -6.15 -23.34 1.25
N PRO A 340 -5.66 -23.42 0.00
CA PRO A 340 -5.55 -24.71 -0.66
C PRO A 340 -4.64 -25.58 0.20
N ARG A 341 -5.23 -26.54 0.92
CA ARG A 341 -4.46 -27.66 1.47
C ARG A 341 -3.86 -28.38 0.26
N GLU A 342 -2.54 -28.39 0.22
CA GLU A 342 -1.70 -29.22 -0.64
C GLU A 342 -1.80 -28.95 -2.15
N ARG A 343 -0.96 -28.02 -2.64
CA ARG A 343 -0.26 -28.32 -3.90
C ARG A 343 0.79 -29.39 -3.57
N ARG A 344 0.55 -30.61 -4.05
CA ARG A 344 1.58 -31.66 -4.09
C ARG A 344 2.86 -31.08 -4.70
N PRO A 345 4.06 -31.43 -4.22
CA PRO A 345 5.27 -31.05 -4.92
C PRO A 345 5.20 -31.63 -6.34
N PHE A 346 5.43 -30.79 -7.34
CA PHE A 346 5.75 -31.24 -8.68
C PHE A 346 7.06 -32.05 -8.59
N GLU A 347 6.96 -33.37 -8.47
CA GLU A 347 8.08 -34.25 -8.82
C GLU A 347 8.24 -34.19 -10.34
N SER A 348 9.27 -33.48 -10.79
CA SER A 348 9.79 -33.58 -12.14
C SER A 348 10.19 -35.04 -12.41
N ALA A 349 9.66 -35.62 -13.49
CA ALA A 349 9.85 -37.02 -13.90
C ALA A 349 11.32 -37.44 -14.15
N GLU A 350 12.28 -36.51 -14.05
CA GLU A 350 13.73 -36.79 -14.11
C GLU A 350 14.35 -37.20 -12.77
N LEU A 351 13.74 -36.89 -11.62
CA LEU A 351 14.25 -37.30 -10.30
C LEU A 351 13.80 -38.71 -9.88
N ALA A 352 12.74 -39.24 -10.49
CA ALA A 352 12.27 -40.62 -10.27
C ALA A 352 13.16 -41.68 -10.96
N ARG A 353 13.98 -41.29 -11.96
CA ARG A 353 14.92 -42.21 -12.63
C ARG A 353 16.28 -42.34 -11.94
N ALA A 354 16.62 -41.46 -11.00
CA ALA A 354 17.89 -41.52 -10.26
C ALA A 354 17.83 -42.34 -8.96
N ARG A 355 16.66 -42.89 -8.58
CA ARG A 355 16.48 -43.72 -7.38
C ARG A 355 16.43 -45.24 -7.66
N ALA A 356 16.62 -45.67 -8.90
CA ALA A 356 16.47 -47.08 -9.30
C ALA A 356 17.79 -47.87 -9.42
N THR A 357 18.92 -47.33 -8.99
CA THR A 357 20.21 -48.05 -9.05
C THR A 357 21.05 -47.75 -7.81
N LEU A 358 20.88 -48.56 -6.76
CA LEU A 358 21.94 -49.01 -5.83
C LEU A 358 21.35 -50.01 -4.81
N PRO A 359 22.06 -51.09 -4.46
CA PRO A 359 21.48 -52.26 -3.81
C PRO A 359 21.37 -52.14 -2.29
N THR A 360 20.40 -52.89 -1.78
CA THR A 360 20.07 -53.13 -0.37
C THR A 360 21.22 -53.75 0.43
N ARG A 361 21.50 -53.20 1.61
CA ARG A 361 22.10 -53.96 2.72
C ARG A 361 21.34 -53.70 4.01
N ARG A 362 20.72 -54.76 4.52
CA ARG A 362 20.18 -54.89 5.88
C ARG A 362 21.33 -54.85 6.89
N THR A 363 21.11 -54.24 8.05
CA THR A 363 21.53 -54.75 9.37
C THR A 363 20.87 -53.93 10.49
N HIS A 364 20.78 -54.57 11.65
CA HIS A 364 19.86 -54.39 12.77
C HIS A 364 20.09 -53.18 13.69
N GLU A 365 19.01 -52.83 14.41
CA GLU A 365 18.91 -52.43 15.83
C GLU A 365 19.77 -51.29 16.41
N SER A 366 19.12 -50.24 16.91
CA SER A 366 18.82 -50.08 18.35
C SER A 366 18.78 -48.61 18.81
N THR A 367 17.79 -48.34 19.67
CA THR A 367 17.77 -47.37 20.78
C THR A 367 17.75 -45.85 20.49
N ILE A 368 16.55 -45.31 20.69
CA ILE A 368 16.25 -43.90 20.99
C ILE A 368 16.83 -43.57 22.38
N SER A 369 17.66 -42.53 22.49
CA SER A 369 17.75 -41.75 23.73
C SER A 369 18.27 -40.32 23.53
N THR A 370 17.45 -39.42 24.05
CA THR A 370 17.61 -37.99 24.37
C THR A 370 19.01 -37.59 24.84
N ILE A 371 19.58 -36.50 24.29
CA ILE A 371 20.70 -35.77 24.92
C ILE A 371 20.33 -34.29 25.08
N SER A 372 19.99 -33.94 26.33
CA SER A 372 20.15 -32.61 26.90
C SER A 372 21.57 -32.48 27.46
N LEU A 373 22.31 -31.46 27.06
CA LEU A 373 23.63 -31.15 27.63
C LEU A 373 23.48 -30.09 28.74
N ARG A 374 23.49 -30.56 30.00
CA ARG A 374 23.92 -29.79 31.18
C ARG A 374 25.31 -30.30 31.56
N LEU A 375 26.28 -29.39 31.68
CA LEU A 375 27.54 -29.66 32.36
C LEU A 375 27.76 -28.57 33.43
N LEU A 376 27.64 -28.98 34.70
CA LEU A 376 28.25 -28.38 35.90
C LEU A 376 29.45 -29.28 36.23
N ASN A 377 30.68 -28.80 36.44
CA ASN A 377 31.28 -28.29 37.68
C ASN A 377 32.80 -28.29 37.39
N LEU A 378 33.65 -27.39 37.89
CA LEU A 378 34.13 -27.33 39.27
C LEU A 378 34.93 -26.03 39.47
N LEU A 379 34.63 -25.31 40.55
CA LEU A 379 35.44 -24.23 41.14
C LEU A 379 36.52 -24.81 42.05
N PRO A 380 37.53 -24.00 42.42
CA PRO A 380 38.07 -24.01 43.77
C PRO A 380 37.78 -22.71 44.53
N ARG A 381 37.32 -22.85 45.77
CA ARG A 381 37.15 -21.80 46.78
C ARG A 381 38.48 -21.51 47.48
N SER A 382 38.74 -20.24 47.81
CA SER A 382 39.51 -19.89 49.01
C SER A 382 38.94 -18.66 49.75
N ARG A 383 38.69 -18.90 51.04
CA ARG A 383 38.53 -18.03 52.25
C ARG A 383 38.92 -16.54 52.05
N GLY A 384 38.23 -15.49 52.54
CA GLY A 384 37.32 -15.29 53.67
C GLY A 384 37.97 -14.37 54.73
N ARG A 385 37.41 -13.17 55.01
CA ARG A 385 37.30 -12.52 56.36
C ARG A 385 36.77 -11.06 56.31
N HIS A 386 35.73 -10.85 57.12
CA HIS A 386 35.33 -9.73 58.01
C HIS A 386 35.00 -8.27 57.57
N HIS A 387 33.83 -7.86 58.10
CA HIS A 387 33.24 -6.55 58.36
C HIS A 387 34.19 -5.39 58.73
N THR A 388 33.85 -4.17 58.30
CA THR A 388 33.29 -3.07 59.14
C THR A 388 32.97 -1.83 58.27
N SER A 389 31.83 -1.18 58.52
CA SER A 389 31.46 0.17 58.07
C SER A 389 32.20 1.24 58.92
N PRO A 390 32.31 2.51 58.48
CA PRO A 390 31.26 3.50 58.75
C PRO A 390 31.07 4.61 57.68
N SER A 391 29.92 5.29 57.72
CA SER A 391 29.69 6.62 57.11
C SER A 391 30.44 7.74 57.87
N PRO A 392 30.55 8.98 57.34
CA PRO A 392 29.56 10.01 57.75
C PRO A 392 29.21 11.14 56.75
N MET A 393 28.03 11.73 57.01
CA MET A 393 27.59 13.16 57.00
C MET A 393 28.01 14.11 55.86
N ARG A 394 27.10 14.80 55.13
CA ARG A 394 26.18 15.93 55.48
C ARG A 394 26.85 17.24 55.97
N GLY A 395 26.55 18.31 55.23
CA GLY A 395 26.58 19.74 55.62
C GLY A 395 26.59 20.59 54.32
N GLY A 396 25.67 21.50 53.99
CA GLY A 396 24.67 22.24 54.75
C GLY A 396 25.03 23.73 54.81
N LEU A 397 24.09 24.62 54.44
CA LEU A 397 24.05 26.11 54.48
C LEU A 397 24.27 26.79 53.11
N GLY A 398 23.44 27.71 52.60
CA GLY A 398 22.21 28.35 53.09
C GLY A 398 22.16 29.85 52.75
N ARG A 399 21.00 30.32 52.24
CA ARG A 399 20.50 31.73 52.11
C ARG A 399 21.03 32.53 50.89
N ARG A 400 20.28 33.42 50.20
CA ARG A 400 19.12 34.26 50.56
C ARG A 400 18.36 34.79 49.31
N ARG A 401 17.09 35.14 49.55
CA ARG A 401 15.99 35.75 48.74
C ARG A 401 16.35 36.92 47.79
N GLN A 402 15.56 37.11 46.72
CA GLN A 402 14.54 38.18 46.54
C GLN A 402 13.68 38.00 45.25
N HIS A 403 12.46 38.56 45.28
CA HIS A 403 11.33 38.45 44.33
C HIS A 403 11.26 39.68 43.38
N PRO A 404 10.27 39.81 42.44
CA PRO A 404 10.41 40.43 41.11
C PRO A 404 9.85 41.90 41.09
N PRO A 405 9.55 42.59 39.95
CA PRO A 405 8.99 42.15 38.66
C PRO A 405 10.01 41.81 37.57
#